data_AF-K6FQ55-F1
#
_entry.id   AF-K6FQ55-F1
#
_cell.length_a   1.000
_cell.length_b   1.000
_cell.length_c   1.000
_cell.angle_alpha   90.00
_cell.angle_beta   90.00
_cell.angle_gamma   90.00
#
_symmetry.space_group_name_H-M   'P 1'
#
loop_
_entity.id
_entity.type
_entity.pdbx_description
1 polymer ?
#
loop_
_entity_poly.entity_id
_entity_poly.type
_entity_poly.pdbx_seq_one_letter_code
_entity_poly.pdbx_strand_id
1 'polypeptide(L)'
;MYRWLILLAAAFILYKLFIGDRGRKKEQEAETKKRMAATGDMVKDPICGTYVPADADIRARDGDKVYAFCSYECRDKFVKRIEASRTQAMEQGKTVERTGEDARR
;
A
#
# COMPACT_ATOMS: atom_id res chain seq x y z
N MET A 1 8.84 43.85 26.90
CA MET A 1 9.59 42.75 27.54
C MET A 1 8.87 41.38 27.45
N TYR A 2 7.55 41.33 27.27
CA TYR A 2 6.80 40.06 27.11
C TYR A 2 6.95 39.35 25.76
N ARG A 3 7.48 40.03 24.73
CA ARG A 3 7.65 39.46 23.38
C ARG A 3 8.50 38.18 23.39
N TRP A 4 9.55 38.13 24.19
CA TRP A 4 10.40 36.94 24.33
C TRP A 4 9.76 35.83 25.18
N LEU A 5 8.96 36.19 26.19
CA LEU A 5 8.20 35.24 27.00
C LEU A 5 7.12 34.53 26.16
N ILE A 6 6.43 35.27 25.28
CA ILE A 6 5.44 34.71 24.36
C ILE A 6 6.10 33.76 23.36
N LEU A 7 7.28 34.11 22.84
CA LEU A 7 8.02 33.24 21.91
C LEU A 7 8.50 31.94 22.57
N LEU A 8 9.00 32.00 23.81
CA LEU A 8 9.38 30.79 24.56
C LEU A 8 8.18 29.90 24.87
N ALA A 9 7.05 30.49 25.29
CA ALA A 9 5.83 29.76 25.54
C ALA A 9 5.28 29.10 24.27
N ALA A 10 5.26 29.83 23.15
CA ALA A 10 4.83 29.30 21.85
C ALA A 10 5.74 28.15 21.38
N ALA A 11 7.06 28.30 21.50
CA ALA A 11 8.02 27.26 21.16
C ALA A 11 7.82 26.00 22.02
N PHE A 12 7.56 26.15 23.32
CA PHE A 12 7.30 25.04 24.22
C PHE A 12 6.00 24.30 23.89
N ILE A 13 4.93 25.03 23.56
CA ILE A 13 3.66 24.43 23.14
C ILE A 13 3.84 23.64 21.84
N LEU A 14 4.54 24.21 20.85
CA LEU A 14 4.84 23.51 19.60
C LEU A 14 5.70 22.27 19.82
N TYR A 15 6.72 22.36 20.68
CA TYR A 15 7.57 21.24 21.07
C TYR A 15 6.76 20.10 21.72
N LYS A 16 5.86 20.42 22.65
CA LYS A 16 4.98 19.46 23.30
C LYS A 16 4.01 18.80 22.30
N LEU A 17 3.44 19.57 21.38
CA LEU A 17 2.54 19.03 20.35
C LEU A 17 3.27 18.07 19.41
N PHE A 18 4.48 18.44 18.99
CA PHE A 18 5.28 17.66 18.05
C PHE A 18 5.85 16.36 18.66
N ILE A 19 6.06 16.33 19.97
CA ILE A 19 6.47 15.10 20.69
C ILE A 19 5.28 14.18 20.97
N GLY A 20 4.10 14.73 21.25
CA GLY A 20 2.87 13.94 21.44
C GLY A 20 2.47 13.14 20.20
N ASP A 21 2.66 13.71 19.00
CA ASP A 21 2.27 13.06 17.75
C ASP A 21 3.15 11.85 17.39
N ARG A 22 4.41 11.82 17.85
CA ARG A 22 5.32 10.67 17.66
C ARG A 22 4.95 9.46 18.53
N GLY A 23 4.24 9.65 19.64
CA GLY A 23 3.77 8.57 20.50
C GLY A 23 2.68 7.72 19.83
N ARG A 24 1.76 8.39 19.12
CA ARG A 24 0.63 7.73 18.44
C ARG A 24 1.08 6.70 17.40
N LYS A 25 2.16 6.99 16.66
CA LYS A 25 2.70 6.06 15.64
C LYS A 25 3.22 4.75 16.25
N LYS A 26 3.86 4.78 17.42
CA LYS A 26 4.40 3.59 18.10
C LYS A 26 3.30 2.72 18.70
N GLU A 27 2.27 3.36 19.25
CA GLU A 27 1.13 2.66 19.85
C GLU A 27 0.27 1.99 18.78
N GLN A 28 0.07 2.67 17.65
CA GLN A 28 -0.61 2.11 16.47
C GLN A 28 0.19 0.92 15.91
N GLU A 29 1.51 1.03 15.79
CA GLU A 29 2.36 -0.07 15.35
C GLU A 29 2.29 -1.27 16.30
N ALA A 30 2.31 -1.04 17.62
CA ALA A 30 2.21 -2.10 18.63
C ALA A 30 0.82 -2.77 18.68
N GLU A 31 -0.26 -1.99 18.55
CA GLU A 31 -1.63 -2.54 18.49
C GLU A 31 -1.85 -3.32 17.21
N THR A 32 -1.37 -2.79 16.07
CA THR A 32 -1.42 -3.52 14.81
C THR A 32 -0.61 -4.81 14.94
N LYS A 33 0.60 -4.77 15.54
CA LYS A 33 1.42 -5.97 15.79
C LYS A 33 0.73 -7.00 16.70
N LYS A 34 -0.06 -6.55 17.68
CA LYS A 34 -0.86 -7.43 18.55
C LYS A 34 -2.05 -8.06 17.81
N ARG A 35 -2.76 -7.28 16.98
CA ARG A 35 -3.84 -7.80 16.12
C ARG A 35 -3.28 -8.76 15.05
N MET A 36 -2.10 -8.46 14.49
CA MET A 36 -1.38 -9.25 13.49
C MET A 36 -0.93 -10.63 14.01
N ALA A 37 -0.64 -10.77 15.31
CA ALA A 37 -0.28 -12.06 15.90
C ALA A 37 -1.48 -13.02 16.03
N ALA A 38 -2.71 -12.52 15.94
CA ALA A 38 -3.92 -13.31 16.08
C ALA A 38 -4.47 -13.85 14.74
N THR A 39 -4.15 -13.21 13.60
CA THR A 39 -4.75 -13.54 12.30
C THR A 39 -3.91 -14.45 11.39
N GLY A 40 -2.63 -14.70 11.70
CA GLY A 40 -1.83 -15.81 11.16
C GLY A 40 -1.44 -15.76 9.67
N ASP A 41 -2.21 -15.09 8.82
CA ASP A 41 -2.01 -15.10 7.36
C ASP A 41 -1.41 -13.78 6.87
N MET A 42 -0.11 -13.79 6.60
CA MET A 42 0.61 -12.66 6.01
C MET A 42 0.74 -12.85 4.49
N VAL A 43 0.24 -11.89 3.72
CA VAL A 43 0.39 -11.81 2.27
C VAL A 43 1.41 -10.72 1.93
N LYS A 44 2.24 -10.97 0.92
CA LYS A 44 3.25 -10.01 0.49
C LYS A 44 2.63 -8.99 -0.48
N ASP A 45 2.79 -7.69 -0.19
CA ASP A 45 2.40 -6.62 -1.10
C ASP A 45 3.28 -6.66 -2.37
N PRO A 46 2.69 -6.71 -3.58
CA PRO A 46 3.43 -6.82 -4.84
C PRO A 46 4.15 -5.53 -5.27
N ILE A 47 3.91 -4.39 -4.61
CA ILE A 47 4.51 -3.09 -4.94
C ILE A 47 5.72 -2.80 -4.07
N CYS A 48 5.54 -2.79 -2.74
CA CYS A 48 6.61 -2.45 -1.81
C CYS A 48 7.32 -3.67 -1.22
N GLY A 49 6.74 -4.87 -1.37
CA GLY A 49 7.28 -6.09 -0.78
C GLY A 49 7.06 -6.21 0.73
N THR A 50 6.32 -5.27 1.33
CA THR A 50 5.95 -5.32 2.74
C THR A 50 4.93 -6.43 2.98
N TYR A 51 5.10 -7.18 4.08
CA TYR A 51 4.13 -8.18 4.50
C TYR A 51 2.95 -7.50 5.19
N VAL A 52 1.77 -7.73 4.66
CA VAL A 52 0.50 -7.20 5.15
C VAL A 52 -0.44 -8.36 5.45
N PRO A 53 -1.34 -8.21 6.41
CA PRO A 53 -2.23 -9.31 6.74
C PRO A 53 -3.26 -9.51 5.60
N ALA A 54 -3.66 -10.76 5.37
CA ALA A 54 -4.58 -11.14 4.28
C ALA A 54 -5.96 -10.46 4.40
N ASP A 55 -6.32 -10.09 5.64
CA ASP A 55 -7.56 -9.41 6.03
C ASP A 55 -7.45 -7.87 6.01
N ALA A 56 -6.36 -7.31 5.47
CA ALA A 56 -6.20 -5.86 5.39
C ALA A 56 -7.41 -5.21 4.70
N ASP A 57 -7.86 -4.08 5.25
CA ASP A 57 -9.04 -3.34 4.78
C ASP A 57 -8.86 -2.81 3.34
N ILE A 58 -7.61 -2.67 2.89
CA ILE A 58 -7.23 -2.18 1.57
C ILE A 58 -6.90 -3.37 0.65
N ARG A 59 -7.91 -3.84 -0.09
CA ARG A 59 -7.79 -4.96 -1.04
C ARG A 59 -8.06 -4.48 -2.47
N ALA A 60 -7.36 -5.07 -3.44
CA ALA A 60 -7.72 -4.95 -4.85
C ALA A 60 -7.91 -6.33 -5.46
N ARG A 61 -8.95 -6.45 -6.28
CA ARG A 61 -9.26 -7.67 -7.02
C ARG A 61 -8.81 -7.48 -8.47
N ASP A 62 -7.99 -8.40 -8.96
CA ASP A 62 -7.65 -8.52 -10.37
C ASP A 62 -8.10 -9.90 -10.87
N GLY A 63 -9.26 -9.91 -11.53
CA GLY A 63 -9.94 -11.15 -11.95
C GLY A 63 -10.27 -12.05 -10.76
N ASP A 64 -9.61 -13.22 -10.72
CA ASP A 64 -9.80 -14.24 -9.68
C ASP A 64 -8.83 -14.10 -8.50
N LYS A 65 -7.86 -13.18 -8.57
CA LYS A 65 -6.87 -12.97 -7.50
C LYS A 65 -7.21 -11.74 -6.67
N VAL A 66 -7.11 -11.89 -5.35
CA VAL A 66 -7.29 -10.79 -4.38
C VAL A 66 -5.94 -10.46 -3.77
N TYR A 67 -5.50 -9.23 -3.94
CA TYR A 67 -4.25 -8.72 -3.39
C TYR A 67 -4.55 -7.75 -2.22
N ALA A 68 -3.77 -7.87 -1.15
CA ALA A 68 -3.79 -6.96 -0.01
C ALA A 68 -2.63 -5.96 -0.11
N PHE A 69 -2.87 -4.71 0.28
CA PHE A 69 -1.89 -3.62 0.17
C PHE A 69 -1.61 -2.95 1.50
N CYS A 70 -0.40 -2.41 1.67
CA CYS A 70 -0.03 -1.70 2.88
C CYS A 70 -0.64 -0.29 2.97
N SER A 71 -0.98 0.30 1.82
CA SER A 71 -1.51 1.66 1.73
C SER A 71 -2.31 1.87 0.44
N TYR A 72 -3.13 2.92 0.43
CA TYR A 72 -3.87 3.35 -0.76
C TYR A 72 -2.95 3.67 -1.95
N GLU A 73 -1.76 4.24 -1.69
CA GLU A 73 -0.79 4.53 -2.74
C GLU A 73 -0.25 3.27 -3.42
N CYS A 74 -0.04 2.19 -2.67
CA CYS A 74 0.39 0.91 -3.23
C CYS A 74 -0.73 0.29 -4.07
N ARG A 75 -1.99 0.37 -3.62
CA ARG A 75 -3.16 -0.07 -4.38
C ARG A 75 -3.26 0.65 -5.73
N ASP A 76 -3.17 1.97 -5.74
CA ASP A 76 -3.35 2.76 -6.97
C ASP A 76 -2.21 2.54 -7.98
N LYS A 77 -0.97 2.40 -7.49
CA LYS A 77 0.18 1.98 -8.33
C LYS A 77 -0.02 0.58 -8.91
N PHE A 78 -0.58 -0.34 -8.12
CA PHE A 78 -0.89 -1.68 -8.57
C PHE A 78 -1.94 -1.67 -9.69
N VAL A 79 -3.05 -0.94 -9.52
CA VAL A 79 -4.09 -0.82 -10.55
C VAL A 79 -3.50 -0.27 -11.85
N LYS A 80 -2.74 0.84 -11.80
CA LYS A 80 -2.07 1.39 -12.99
C LYS A 80 -1.15 0.39 -13.68
N ARG A 81 -0.40 -0.41 -12.91
CA ARG A 81 0.51 -1.42 -13.45
C ARG A 81 -0.24 -2.57 -14.12
N ILE A 82 -1.34 -3.02 -13.52
CA ILE A 82 -2.20 -4.09 -14.05
C ILE A 82 -2.91 -3.63 -15.33
N GLU A 83 -3.40 -2.40 -15.38
CA GLU A 83 -3.99 -1.82 -16.60
C GLU A 83 -2.98 -1.80 -17.76
N ALA A 84 -1.74 -1.36 -17.48
CA ALA A 84 -0.66 -1.37 -18.46
C ALA A 84 -0.30 -2.80 -18.93
N SER A 85 -0.19 -3.76 -18.01
CA SER A 85 0.15 -5.15 -18.36
C SER A 85 -0.99 -5.88 -19.08
N ARG A 86 -2.25 -5.60 -18.72
CA ARG A 86 -3.44 -6.19 -19.39
C ARG A 86 -3.49 -5.79 -20.86
N THR A 87 -3.14 -4.54 -21.16
CA THR A 87 -3.08 -4.03 -22.53
C THR A 87 -2.01 -4.77 -23.36
N GLN A 88 -0.85 -5.06 -22.77
CA GLN A 88 0.24 -5.81 -23.43
C GLN A 88 -0.08 -7.31 -23.60
N ALA A 89 -0.78 -7.92 -22.64
CA ALA A 89 -1.19 -9.32 -22.73
C ALA A 89 -2.20 -9.58 -23.87
N MET A 90 -3.08 -8.62 -24.17
CA MET A 90 -4.01 -8.71 -25.29
C MET A 90 -3.30 -8.62 -26.66
N GLU A 91 -2.21 -7.86 -26.78
CA GLU A 91 -1.39 -7.84 -28.00
C GLU A 91 -0.64 -9.16 -28.23
N GLN A 92 -0.21 -9.82 -27.15
CA GLN A 92 0.47 -11.12 -27.21
C GLN A 92 -0.49 -12.28 -27.54
N GLY A 93 -1.72 -12.24 -27.06
CA GLY A 93 -2.75 -13.22 -27.43
C GLY A 93 -3.11 -13.18 -28.92
N LYS A 94 -3.14 -11.98 -29.50
CA LYS A 94 -3.49 -11.77 -30.91
C LYS A 94 -2.40 -12.21 -31.91
N THR A 95 -1.13 -12.26 -31.47
CA THR A 95 -0.01 -12.72 -32.32
C THR A 95 0.11 -14.24 -32.37
N VAL A 96 -0.31 -14.95 -31.33
CA VAL A 96 -0.36 -16.42 -31.29
C VAL A 96 -1.49 -16.98 -32.18
N GLU A 97 -2.66 -16.35 -32.20
CA GLU A 97 -3.76 -16.80 -33.07
C GLU A 97 -3.42 -16.63 -34.57
N ARG A 98 -2.80 -15.50 -34.93
CA ARG A 98 -2.44 -15.21 -36.34
C ARG A 98 -1.31 -16.10 -36.86
N THR A 99 -0.42 -16.60 -36.02
CA THR A 99 0.66 -17.53 -36.44
C THR A 99 0.20 -18.99 -36.52
N GLY A 100 -0.90 -19.37 -35.86
CA GLY A 100 -1.50 -20.69 -35.99
C GLY A 100 -2.29 -20.91 -37.29
N GLU A 101 -2.84 -19.84 -37.88
CA GLU A 101 -3.64 -19.91 -39.11
C GLU A 101 -2.77 -19.95 -40.39
N ASP A 102 -1.60 -19.28 -40.39
CA ASP A 102 -0.64 -19.32 -41.51
C ASP A 102 0.16 -20.63 -41.60
N ALA A 103 0.21 -21.46 -40.55
CA ALA A 103 0.90 -22.76 -40.56
C ALA A 103 0.03 -23.93 -41.06
N ARG A 104 -1.28 -23.68 -41.32
CA ARG A 104 -2.25 -24.68 -41.80
C ARG A 104 -2.64 -24.51 -43.27
N ARG A 105 -2.05 -23.53 -43.95
CA ARG A 105 -2.28 -23.23 -45.37
C ARG A 105 -1.04 -23.57 -46.19
#